data_AF-A0A2N9DUG9-F1
#
_entry.id   AF-A0A2N9DUG9-F1
#
_cell.length_a   1.000
_cell.length_b   1.000
_cell.length_c   1.000
_cell.angle_alpha   90.00
_cell.angle_beta   90.00
_cell.angle_gamma   90.00
#
_symmetry.space_group_name_H-M   'P 1'
#
loop_
_entity.id
_entity.type
_entity.pdbx_description
1 polymer ?
#
loop_
_entity_poly.entity_id
_entity_poly.type
_entity_poly.pdbx_seq_one_letter_code
_entity_poly.pdbx_strand_id
1 'polypeptide(L)'
;MALLLGTIIIISVILIITALGFLTTFMAGKLTETRGARTTGKIGLMVTLPLFLITLIGAINVNAQINNAAKQHAHTEKVKQQKQKALAKDMNLKFIDAQYDLITKLYLSASTAETLAGTEQKAWRAAIFDSNESFNIETAITKIESDNKATIDTLTSNLEVLEESIAIMSKNDTGKYDYAAYEKAYNSTRKFINFTTSISGSYSSFGTTYSELDREVADAIDALPNLSDN
;
A
#
# COMPACT_ATOMS: atom_id res chain seq x y z
N MET A 1 -10.93 34.58 -2.53
CA MET A 1 -12.29 34.57 -1.97
C MET A 1 -12.40 35.27 -0.62
N ALA A 2 -11.57 34.96 0.39
CA ALA A 2 -11.63 35.61 1.71
C ALA A 2 -11.53 37.14 1.67
N LEU A 3 -10.68 37.69 0.80
CA LEU A 3 -10.49 39.13 0.63
C LEU A 3 -11.73 39.84 0.04
N LEU A 4 -12.51 39.12 -0.79
CA LEU A 4 -13.74 39.61 -1.43
C LEU A 4 -14.93 39.55 -0.45
N LEU A 5 -14.99 38.52 0.39
CA LEU A 5 -15.92 38.43 1.53
C LEU A 5 -15.66 39.54 2.56
N GLY A 6 -14.40 39.78 2.91
CA GLY A 6 -14.00 40.84 3.83
C GLY A 6 -14.41 42.22 3.34
N THR A 7 -14.23 42.51 2.05
CA THR A 7 -14.67 43.78 1.44
C THR A 7 -16.18 43.92 1.40
N ILE A 8 -16.93 42.86 1.05
CA ILE A 8 -18.41 42.87 1.09
C ILE A 8 -18.92 43.17 2.50
N ILE A 9 -18.36 42.53 3.54
CA ILE A 9 -18.74 42.76 4.94
C ILE A 9 -18.49 44.22 5.36
N ILE A 10 -17.31 44.77 5.03
CA ILE A 10 -16.98 46.17 5.35
C ILE A 10 -17.95 47.14 4.66
N ILE A 11 -18.25 46.91 3.37
CA ILE A 11 -19.19 47.74 2.61
C ILE A 11 -20.60 47.66 3.22
N SER A 12 -21.07 46.46 3.59
CA SER A 12 -22.37 46.30 4.24
C SER A 12 -22.46 47.01 5.59
N VAL A 13 -21.39 47.01 6.40
CA VAL A 13 -21.35 47.75 7.68
C VAL A 13 -21.44 49.26 7.44
N ILE A 14 -20.71 49.80 6.45
CA ILE A 14 -20.76 51.22 6.09
C ILE A 14 -22.16 51.61 5.59
N LEU A 15 -22.80 50.76 4.79
CA LEU A 15 -24.17 50.98 4.30
C LEU A 15 -25.22 50.99 5.42
N ILE A 16 -25.06 50.14 6.44
CA ILE A 16 -25.94 50.16 7.63
C ILE A 16 -25.78 51.48 8.39
N ILE A 17 -24.54 51.90 8.65
CA ILE A 17 -24.26 53.14 9.39
C ILE A 17 -24.81 54.36 8.64
N THR A 18 -24.61 54.43 7.32
CA THR A 18 -25.14 55.52 6.49
C THR A 18 -26.66 55.50 6.40
N ALA A 19 -27.29 54.34 6.26
CA ALA A 19 -28.75 54.22 6.29
C ALA A 19 -29.34 54.67 7.64
N LEU A 20 -28.70 54.32 8.76
CA LEU A 20 -29.08 54.78 10.10
C LEU A 20 -28.93 56.31 10.23
N GLY A 21 -27.85 56.90 9.69
CA GLY A 21 -27.66 58.35 9.67
C GLY A 21 -28.72 59.09 8.86
N PHE A 22 -29.12 58.55 7.70
CA PHE A 22 -30.21 59.13 6.92
C PHE A 22 -31.58 58.92 7.59
N LEU A 23 -31.77 57.82 8.31
CA LEU A 23 -32.98 57.56 9.09
C LEU A 23 -33.14 58.54 10.25
N THR A 24 -32.08 58.81 11.01
CA THR A 24 -32.10 59.80 12.09
C THR A 24 -32.35 61.21 11.53
N THR A 25 -31.71 61.57 10.42
CA THR A 25 -31.92 62.86 9.74
C THR A 25 -33.36 63.01 9.23
N PHE A 26 -33.95 61.94 8.68
CA PHE A 26 -35.35 61.91 8.25
C PHE A 26 -36.31 62.09 9.42
N MET A 27 -36.08 61.37 10.53
CA MET A 27 -36.90 61.44 11.74
C MET A 27 -36.79 62.81 12.41
N ALA A 28 -35.59 63.37 12.51
CA ALA A 28 -35.35 64.72 13.05
C ALA A 28 -36.06 65.79 12.21
N GLY A 29 -36.02 65.68 10.88
CA GLY A 29 -36.75 66.60 9.99
C GLY A 29 -38.27 66.45 10.06
N LYS A 30 -38.77 65.26 10.42
CA LYS A 30 -40.20 65.04 10.67
C LYS A 30 -40.64 65.63 12.01
N LEU A 31 -39.79 65.57 13.04
CA LEU A 31 -40.07 66.07 14.39
C LEU A 31 -39.95 67.60 14.50
N THR A 32 -39.01 68.21 13.77
CA THR A 32 -38.75 69.67 13.81
C THR A 32 -39.45 70.44 12.69
N GLU A 33 -40.27 69.77 11.88
CA GLU A 33 -40.92 70.30 10.67
C GLU A 33 -39.97 70.96 9.64
N THR A 34 -38.67 70.66 9.72
CA THR A 34 -37.65 71.21 8.82
C THR A 34 -37.67 70.47 7.47
N ARG A 35 -38.15 71.17 6.45
CA ARG A 35 -38.34 70.61 5.09
C ARG A 35 -37.03 70.09 4.47
N GLY A 36 -35.89 70.74 4.76
CA GLY A 36 -34.56 70.33 4.29
C GLY A 36 -34.13 68.97 4.84
N ALA A 37 -34.07 68.83 6.18
CA ALA A 37 -33.66 67.58 6.84
C ALA A 37 -34.58 66.40 6.46
N ARG A 38 -35.89 66.63 6.37
CA ARG A 38 -36.86 65.62 5.95
C ARG A 38 -36.63 65.14 4.51
N THR A 39 -36.26 66.03 3.60
CA THR A 39 -36.03 65.70 2.18
C THR A 39 -34.70 64.97 2.01
N THR A 40 -33.63 65.45 2.64
CA THR A 40 -32.29 64.83 2.60
C THR A 40 -32.31 63.42 3.20
N GLY A 41 -32.94 63.22 4.36
CA GLY A 41 -33.06 61.91 4.96
C GLY A 41 -33.88 60.92 4.11
N LYS A 42 -34.96 61.39 3.46
CA LYS A 42 -35.80 60.56 2.58
C LYS A 42 -35.04 60.13 1.32
N ILE A 43 -34.34 61.06 0.66
CA ILE A 43 -33.57 60.77 -0.55
C ILE A 43 -32.38 59.86 -0.22
N GLY A 44 -31.67 60.14 0.89
CA GLY A 44 -30.58 59.31 1.37
C GLY A 44 -31.04 57.87 1.62
N LEU A 45 -32.15 57.68 2.34
CA LEU A 45 -32.76 56.37 2.54
C LEU A 45 -33.16 55.68 1.22
N MET A 46 -33.74 56.41 0.26
CA MET A 46 -34.11 55.85 -1.04
C MET A 46 -32.93 55.31 -1.83
N VAL A 47 -31.72 55.85 -1.64
CA VAL A 47 -30.50 55.40 -2.32
C VAL A 47 -29.78 54.32 -1.52
N THR A 48 -29.69 54.45 -0.19
CA THR A 48 -28.93 53.50 0.65
C THR A 48 -29.65 52.17 0.83
N LEU A 49 -30.98 52.16 0.90
CA LEU A 49 -31.75 50.93 1.13
C LEU A 49 -31.63 49.90 -0.01
N PRO A 50 -31.75 50.28 -1.30
CA PRO A 50 -31.56 49.35 -2.41
C PRO A 50 -30.12 48.83 -2.49
N LEU A 51 -29.12 49.68 -2.26
CA LEU A 51 -27.71 49.28 -2.24
C LEU A 51 -27.44 48.26 -1.13
N PHE A 52 -28.00 48.49 0.06
CA PHE A 52 -27.91 47.54 1.17
C PHE A 52 -28.52 46.18 0.80
N LEU A 53 -29.72 46.15 0.22
CA LEU A 53 -30.39 44.91 -0.20
C LEU A 53 -29.56 44.12 -1.23
N ILE A 54 -28.97 44.79 -2.21
CA ILE A 54 -28.10 44.15 -3.21
C ILE A 54 -26.89 43.49 -2.53
N THR A 55 -26.24 44.17 -1.58
CA THR A 55 -25.10 43.59 -0.86
C THR A 55 -25.49 42.40 0.01
N LEU A 56 -26.69 42.42 0.61
CA LEU A 56 -27.19 41.33 1.45
C LEU A 56 -27.43 40.06 0.63
N ILE A 57 -28.09 40.20 -0.53
CA ILE A 57 -28.35 39.09 -1.45
C ILE A 57 -27.04 38.53 -2.01
N GLY A 58 -26.08 39.40 -2.34
CA GLY A 58 -24.74 38.98 -2.76
C GLY A 58 -24.03 38.16 -1.69
N ALA A 59 -24.04 38.62 -0.44
CA ALA A 59 -23.41 37.93 0.68
C ALA A 59 -24.01 36.54 0.96
N ILE A 60 -25.35 36.41 0.87
CA ILE A 60 -26.06 35.13 1.06
C ILE A 60 -25.65 34.11 -0.02
N ASN A 61 -25.62 34.53 -1.28
CA ASN A 61 -25.25 33.65 -2.40
C ASN A 61 -23.78 33.19 -2.33
N VAL A 62 -22.86 34.10 -1.99
CA VAL A 62 -21.44 33.77 -1.81
C VAL A 62 -21.23 32.77 -0.67
N ASN A 63 -21.91 32.95 0.47
CA ASN A 63 -21.83 32.01 1.59
C ASN A 63 -22.41 30.63 1.25
N ALA A 64 -23.54 30.58 0.54
CA ALA A 64 -24.12 29.31 0.10
C ALA A 64 -23.18 28.55 -0.84
N GLN A 65 -22.53 29.26 -1.78
CA GLN A 65 -21.57 28.67 -2.71
C GLN A 65 -20.32 28.13 -2.00
N ILE A 66 -19.79 28.87 -1.02
CA ILE A 66 -18.63 28.45 -0.22
C ILE A 66 -18.98 27.22 0.62
N ASN A 67 -20.14 27.21 1.29
CA ASN A 67 -20.56 26.08 2.11
C ASN A 67 -20.80 24.82 1.25
N ASN A 68 -21.36 24.98 0.05
CA ASN A 68 -21.56 23.86 -0.87
C ASN A 68 -20.23 23.35 -1.42
N ALA A 69 -19.30 24.23 -1.79
CA ALA A 69 -17.95 23.85 -2.21
C ALA A 69 -17.20 23.12 -1.09
N ALA A 70 -17.25 23.63 0.15
CA ALA A 70 -16.62 23.00 1.31
C ALA A 70 -17.21 21.60 1.59
N LYS A 71 -18.54 21.45 1.51
CA LYS A 71 -19.21 20.13 1.64
C LYS A 71 -18.80 19.17 0.53
N GLN A 72 -18.71 19.65 -0.71
CA GLN A 72 -18.30 18.84 -1.86
C GLN A 72 -16.85 18.40 -1.73
N HIS A 73 -15.93 19.30 -1.36
CA HIS A 73 -14.53 18.95 -1.07
C HIS A 73 -14.43 17.91 0.06
N ALA A 74 -15.12 18.11 1.17
CA ALA A 74 -15.11 17.15 2.28
C ALA A 74 -15.67 15.77 1.86
N HIS A 75 -16.71 15.74 1.02
CA HIS A 75 -17.25 14.50 0.48
C HIS A 75 -16.26 13.81 -0.46
N THR A 76 -15.62 14.54 -1.38
CA THR A 76 -14.61 14.01 -2.30
C THR A 76 -13.42 13.42 -1.56
N GLU A 77 -12.92 14.08 -0.51
CA GLU A 77 -11.80 13.57 0.28
C GLU A 77 -12.20 12.30 1.06
N LYS A 78 -13.41 12.24 1.62
CA LYS A 78 -13.92 10.99 2.24
C LYS A 78 -14.01 9.83 1.24
N VAL A 79 -14.51 10.09 0.03
CA VAL A 79 -14.59 9.06 -1.02
C VAL A 79 -13.20 8.59 -1.44
N LYS A 80 -12.22 9.50 -1.60
CA LYS A 80 -10.83 9.14 -1.89
C LYS A 80 -10.23 8.27 -0.79
N GLN A 81 -10.41 8.66 0.47
CA GLN A 81 -9.93 7.88 1.61
C GLN A 81 -10.57 6.48 1.67
N GLN A 82 -11.88 6.38 1.41
CA GLN A 82 -12.56 5.08 1.35
C GLN A 82 -12.02 4.20 0.22
N LYS A 83 -11.78 4.77 -0.96
CA LYS A 83 -11.17 4.06 -2.10
C LYS A 83 -9.76 3.58 -1.77
N GLN A 84 -8.93 4.42 -1.15
CA GLN A 84 -7.58 4.03 -0.72
C GLN A 84 -7.61 2.91 0.33
N LYS A 85 -8.52 2.98 1.30
CA LYS A 85 -8.70 1.90 2.29
C LYS A 85 -9.17 0.59 1.65
N ALA A 86 -10.09 0.66 0.69
CA ALA A 86 -10.55 -0.52 -0.04
C ALA A 86 -9.43 -1.14 -0.88
N LEU A 87 -8.63 -0.29 -1.56
CA LEU A 87 -7.47 -0.75 -2.33
C LEU A 87 -6.41 -1.40 -1.44
N ALA A 88 -6.05 -0.77 -0.31
CA ALA A 88 -5.10 -1.35 0.63
C ALA A 88 -5.60 -2.68 1.21
N LYS A 89 -6.92 -2.80 1.45
CA LYS A 89 -7.53 -4.07 1.87
C LYS A 89 -7.40 -5.15 0.80
N ASP A 90 -7.69 -4.83 -0.47
CA ASP A 90 -7.55 -5.77 -1.59
C ASP A 90 -6.10 -6.23 -1.79
N MET A 91 -5.15 -5.30 -1.74
CA MET A 91 -3.72 -5.61 -1.80
C MET A 91 -3.30 -6.51 -0.64
N ASN A 92 -3.72 -6.20 0.60
CA ASN A 92 -3.41 -7.02 1.76
C ASN A 92 -3.96 -8.44 1.69
N LEU A 93 -5.14 -8.64 1.08
CA LEU A 93 -5.69 -9.98 0.87
C LEU A 93 -4.84 -10.77 -0.12
N LYS A 94 -4.46 -10.17 -1.25
CA LYS A 94 -3.56 -10.80 -2.23
C LYS A 94 -2.19 -11.13 -1.65
N PHE A 95 -1.67 -10.26 -0.78
CA PHE A 95 -0.43 -10.52 -0.06
C PHE A 95 -0.57 -11.75 0.85
N ILE A 96 -1.65 -11.83 1.65
CA ILE A 96 -1.90 -12.96 2.56
C ILE A 96 -2.08 -14.26 1.77
N ASP A 97 -2.85 -14.25 0.68
CA ASP A 97 -3.07 -15.46 -0.12
C ASP A 97 -1.74 -15.99 -0.67
N ALA A 98 -0.91 -15.12 -1.24
CA ALA A 98 0.42 -15.48 -1.72
C ALA A 98 1.39 -15.89 -0.59
N GLN A 99 1.26 -15.31 0.59
CA GLN A 99 2.04 -15.69 1.77
C GLN A 99 1.74 -17.14 2.21
N TYR A 100 0.49 -17.58 2.17
CA TYR A 100 0.14 -18.97 2.49
C TYR A 100 0.78 -19.97 1.51
N ASP A 101 0.69 -19.67 0.22
CA ASP A 101 1.31 -20.50 -0.82
C ASP A 101 2.84 -20.52 -0.67
N LEU A 102 3.45 -19.36 -0.44
CA LEU A 102 4.88 -19.23 -0.20
C LEU A 102 5.33 -20.10 0.98
N ILE A 103 4.72 -19.93 2.16
CA ILE A 103 5.12 -20.66 3.37
C ILE A 103 4.99 -22.16 3.16
N THR A 104 3.86 -22.61 2.59
CA THR A 104 3.63 -24.03 2.29
C THR A 104 4.71 -24.58 1.37
N LYS A 105 5.04 -23.83 0.31
CA LYS A 105 6.07 -24.24 -0.65
C LYS A 105 7.48 -24.16 -0.10
N LEU A 106 7.78 -23.25 0.82
CA LEU A 106 9.08 -23.17 1.50
C LEU A 106 9.35 -24.47 2.28
N TYR A 107 8.41 -24.86 3.15
CA TYR A 107 8.53 -26.09 3.94
C TYR A 107 8.62 -27.34 3.06
N LEU A 108 7.74 -27.45 2.06
CA LEU A 108 7.76 -28.59 1.14
C LEU A 108 9.07 -28.68 0.35
N SER A 109 9.59 -27.55 -0.11
CA SER A 109 10.83 -27.53 -0.90
C SER A 109 12.05 -27.83 -0.05
N ALA A 110 12.13 -27.28 1.17
CA ALA A 110 13.20 -27.60 2.11
C ALA A 110 13.25 -29.10 2.38
N SER A 111 12.12 -29.71 2.80
CA SER A 111 12.05 -31.14 3.07
C SER A 111 12.33 -32.03 1.84
N THR A 112 11.87 -31.61 0.66
CA THR A 112 12.14 -32.33 -0.59
C THR A 112 13.63 -32.25 -0.98
N ALA A 113 14.26 -31.10 -0.77
CA ALA A 113 15.69 -30.89 -1.02
C ALA A 113 16.56 -31.69 -0.04
N GLU A 114 16.17 -31.77 1.24
CA GLU A 114 16.83 -32.66 2.20
C GLU A 114 16.75 -34.13 1.77
N THR A 115 15.57 -34.56 1.31
CA THR A 115 15.35 -35.93 0.82
C THR A 115 16.24 -36.22 -0.39
N LEU A 116 16.32 -35.28 -1.35
CA LEU A 116 17.18 -35.38 -2.52
C LEU A 116 18.66 -35.49 -2.14
N ALA A 117 19.14 -34.64 -1.23
CA ALA A 117 20.52 -34.71 -0.77
C ALA A 117 20.84 -36.06 -0.10
N GLY A 118 19.89 -36.60 0.67
CA GLY A 118 20.02 -37.92 1.29
C GLY A 118 20.06 -39.08 0.28
N THR A 119 19.28 -39.00 -0.80
CA THR A 119 19.34 -40.00 -1.88
C THR A 119 20.61 -39.87 -2.71
N GLU A 120 21.03 -38.64 -3.02
CA GLU A 120 22.27 -38.33 -3.73
C GLU A 120 23.49 -38.88 -2.97
N GLN A 121 23.58 -38.61 -1.66
CA GLN A 121 24.68 -39.07 -0.82
C GLN A 121 24.80 -40.60 -0.78
N LYS A 122 23.65 -41.30 -0.70
CA LYS A 122 23.62 -42.78 -0.74
C LYS A 122 24.07 -43.30 -2.10
N ALA A 123 23.64 -42.67 -3.18
CA ALA A 123 23.98 -43.08 -4.53
C ALA A 123 25.46 -42.84 -4.85
N TRP A 124 26.04 -41.74 -4.37
CA TRP A 124 27.49 -41.51 -4.41
C TRP A 124 28.27 -42.58 -3.65
N ARG A 125 27.82 -42.93 -2.45
CA ARG A 125 28.46 -43.99 -1.66
C ARG A 125 28.43 -45.33 -2.40
N ALA A 126 27.29 -45.70 -2.99
CA ALA A 126 27.17 -46.93 -3.77
C ALA A 126 28.07 -46.92 -5.02
N ALA A 127 28.15 -45.79 -5.72
CA ALA A 127 28.99 -45.65 -6.92
C ALA A 127 30.49 -45.74 -6.60
N ILE A 128 30.94 -45.24 -5.45
CA ILE A 128 32.37 -45.22 -5.06
C ILE A 128 32.81 -46.53 -4.40
N PHE A 129 31.98 -47.08 -3.50
CA PHE A 129 32.41 -48.16 -2.60
C PHE A 129 31.81 -49.53 -2.94
N ASP A 130 30.67 -49.57 -3.64
CA ASP A 130 29.92 -50.80 -3.89
C ASP A 130 29.96 -51.25 -5.37
N SER A 131 30.65 -50.51 -6.25
CA SER A 131 30.80 -50.89 -7.66
C SER A 131 31.95 -51.87 -7.88
N ASN A 132 31.66 -53.03 -8.48
CA ASN A 132 32.68 -54.00 -8.91
C ASN A 132 33.45 -53.55 -10.17
N GLU A 133 33.03 -52.43 -10.78
CA GLU A 133 33.63 -51.82 -11.96
C GLU A 133 34.53 -50.63 -11.57
N SER A 134 35.45 -50.25 -12.45
CA SER A 134 36.25 -49.03 -12.28
C SER A 134 35.33 -47.81 -12.23
N PHE A 135 35.36 -47.09 -11.10
CA PHE A 135 34.57 -45.88 -10.87
C PHE A 135 34.67 -44.89 -12.03
N ASN A 136 33.52 -44.55 -12.63
CA ASN A 136 33.37 -43.53 -13.66
C ASN A 136 32.44 -42.43 -13.16
N ILE A 137 32.98 -41.22 -12.99
CA ILE A 137 32.27 -40.09 -12.41
C ILE A 137 31.09 -39.61 -13.27
N GLU A 138 31.23 -39.59 -14.60
CA GLU A 138 30.18 -39.14 -15.52
C GLU A 138 28.99 -40.11 -15.50
N THR A 139 29.27 -41.41 -15.52
CA THR A 139 28.23 -42.45 -15.44
C THR A 139 27.50 -42.40 -14.10
N ALA A 140 28.23 -42.16 -13.00
CA ALA A 140 27.63 -41.98 -11.69
C ALA A 140 26.71 -40.76 -11.66
N ILE A 141 27.17 -39.59 -12.12
CA ILE A 141 26.35 -38.37 -12.17
C ILE A 141 25.08 -38.59 -12.99
N THR A 142 25.20 -39.07 -14.23
CA THR A 142 24.03 -39.32 -15.10
C THR A 142 23.03 -40.28 -14.46
N LYS A 143 23.51 -41.32 -13.78
CA LYS A 143 22.63 -42.26 -13.08
C LYS A 143 21.91 -41.59 -11.92
N ILE A 144 22.64 -40.84 -11.09
CA ILE A 144 22.08 -40.14 -9.92
C ILE A 144 21.04 -39.11 -10.36
N GLU A 145 21.34 -38.32 -11.40
CA GLU A 145 20.39 -37.37 -11.99
C GLU A 145 19.13 -38.08 -12.52
N SER A 146 19.32 -39.17 -13.27
CA SER A 146 18.20 -39.93 -13.83
C SER A 146 17.32 -40.56 -12.76
N ASP A 147 17.91 -41.16 -11.71
CA ASP A 147 17.19 -41.79 -10.61
C ASP A 147 16.39 -40.76 -9.79
N ASN A 148 16.88 -39.52 -9.71
CA ASN A 148 16.26 -38.44 -8.93
C ASN A 148 15.47 -37.43 -9.77
N LYS A 149 15.32 -37.66 -11.08
CA LYS A 149 14.72 -36.70 -12.02
C LYS A 149 13.36 -36.17 -11.56
N ALA A 150 12.47 -37.04 -11.08
CA ALA A 150 11.14 -36.63 -10.63
C ALA A 150 11.19 -35.65 -9.43
N THR A 151 12.14 -35.86 -8.51
CA THR A 151 12.37 -34.98 -7.36
C THR A 151 12.94 -33.63 -7.80
N ILE A 152 13.90 -33.64 -8.74
CA ILE A 152 14.48 -32.42 -9.33
C ILE A 152 13.40 -31.62 -10.07
N ASP A 153 12.57 -32.27 -10.87
CA ASP A 153 11.45 -31.64 -11.60
C ASP A 153 10.44 -31.03 -10.59
N THR A 154 10.16 -31.73 -9.48
CA THR A 154 9.29 -31.22 -8.40
C THR A 154 9.87 -29.98 -7.72
N LEU A 155 11.16 -29.99 -7.38
CA LEU A 155 11.85 -28.85 -6.78
C LEU A 155 11.88 -27.64 -7.72
N THR A 156 12.09 -27.89 -9.01
CA THR A 156 12.05 -26.83 -10.04
C THR A 156 10.67 -26.20 -10.13
N SER A 157 9.61 -27.01 -10.18
CA SER A 157 8.23 -26.50 -10.18
C SER A 157 7.87 -25.76 -8.89
N ASN A 158 8.32 -26.23 -7.73
CA ASN A 158 8.11 -25.51 -6.48
C ASN A 158 8.83 -24.16 -6.48
N LEU A 159 10.02 -24.07 -7.08
CA LEU A 159 10.75 -22.81 -7.19
C LEU A 159 10.00 -21.77 -8.03
N GLU A 160 9.34 -22.19 -9.11
CA GLU A 160 8.48 -21.32 -9.92
C GLU A 160 7.31 -20.75 -9.08
N VAL A 161 6.65 -21.59 -8.28
CA VAL A 161 5.56 -21.14 -7.40
C VAL A 161 6.06 -20.19 -6.32
N LEU A 162 7.25 -20.45 -5.75
CA LEU A 162 7.88 -19.56 -4.79
C LEU A 162 8.19 -18.18 -5.40
N GLU A 163 8.72 -18.17 -6.63
CA GLU A 163 9.01 -16.93 -7.37
C GLU A 163 7.73 -16.15 -7.68
N GLU A 164 6.67 -16.82 -8.15
CA GLU A 164 5.36 -16.20 -8.39
C GLU A 164 4.79 -15.60 -7.11
N SER A 165 4.85 -16.33 -6.00
CA SER A 165 4.33 -15.88 -4.70
C SER A 165 5.06 -14.63 -4.21
N ILE A 166 6.40 -14.59 -4.26
CA ILE A 166 7.18 -13.40 -3.92
C ILE A 166 6.87 -12.22 -4.83
N ALA A 167 6.68 -12.45 -6.14
CA ALA A 167 6.32 -11.39 -7.08
C ALA A 167 4.93 -10.80 -6.75
N ILE A 168 3.95 -11.64 -6.39
CA ILE A 168 2.62 -11.19 -5.95
C ILE A 168 2.74 -10.40 -4.65
N MET A 169 3.50 -10.89 -3.67
CA MET A 169 3.70 -10.20 -2.39
C MET A 169 4.35 -8.83 -2.59
N SER A 170 5.41 -8.74 -3.40
CA SER A 170 6.11 -7.48 -3.72
C SER A 170 5.17 -6.45 -4.34
N LYS A 171 4.35 -6.87 -5.32
CA LYS A 171 3.38 -6.00 -6.00
C LYS A 171 2.27 -5.50 -5.07
N ASN A 172 1.95 -6.25 -4.03
CA ASN A 172 0.87 -5.96 -3.10
C ASN A 172 1.36 -5.54 -1.72
N ASP A 173 2.65 -5.21 -1.57
CA ASP A 173 3.21 -4.75 -0.32
C ASP A 173 2.66 -3.34 0.02
N THR A 174 1.96 -3.26 1.14
CA THR A 174 1.44 -2.00 1.70
C THR A 174 2.28 -1.47 2.85
N GLY A 175 3.37 -2.17 3.21
CA GLY A 175 4.17 -1.94 4.41
C GLY A 175 3.54 -2.48 5.69
N LYS A 176 2.40 -3.20 5.60
CA LYS A 176 1.75 -3.82 6.77
C LYS A 176 2.51 -5.07 7.25
N TYR A 177 3.10 -5.84 6.34
CA TYR A 177 3.71 -7.14 6.61
C TYR A 177 5.22 -7.09 6.39
N ASP A 178 5.96 -8.02 7.00
CA ASP A 178 7.41 -8.12 6.85
C ASP A 178 7.81 -8.84 5.54
N TYR A 179 7.62 -8.16 4.40
CA TYR A 179 8.00 -8.68 3.09
C TYR A 179 9.48 -9.11 3.01
N ALA A 180 10.38 -8.38 3.69
CA ALA A 180 11.82 -8.65 3.66
C ALA A 180 12.17 -10.02 4.29
N ALA A 181 11.49 -10.42 5.36
CA ALA A 181 11.64 -11.74 5.94
C ALA A 181 11.24 -12.85 4.94
N TYR A 182 10.11 -12.68 4.25
CA TYR A 182 9.64 -13.64 3.23
C TYR A 182 10.60 -13.72 2.03
N GLU A 183 11.11 -12.58 1.55
CA GLU A 183 12.10 -12.53 0.47
C GLU A 183 13.42 -13.22 0.87
N LYS A 184 13.86 -13.04 2.12
CA LYS A 184 15.04 -13.72 2.65
C LYS A 184 14.86 -15.24 2.69
N ALA A 185 13.72 -15.72 3.19
CA ALA A 185 13.40 -17.15 3.22
C ALA A 185 13.35 -17.75 1.79
N TYR A 186 12.71 -17.07 0.85
CA TYR A 186 12.72 -17.45 -0.57
C TYR A 186 14.14 -17.56 -1.13
N ASN A 187 14.97 -16.53 -0.96
CA ASN A 187 16.32 -16.52 -1.52
C ASN A 187 17.19 -17.63 -0.92
N SER A 188 17.06 -17.90 0.38
CA SER A 188 17.78 -18.99 1.06
C SER A 188 17.35 -20.35 0.51
N THR A 189 16.04 -20.59 0.41
CA THR A 189 15.49 -21.83 -0.16
C THR A 189 15.87 -22.00 -1.62
N ARG A 190 15.85 -20.94 -2.43
CA ARG A 190 16.30 -20.99 -3.84
C ARG A 190 17.75 -21.44 -3.94
N LYS A 191 18.65 -20.89 -3.11
CA LYS A 191 20.07 -21.31 -3.11
C LYS A 191 20.19 -22.79 -2.75
N PHE A 192 19.44 -23.24 -1.73
CA PHE A 192 19.48 -24.62 -1.29
C PHE A 192 18.94 -25.59 -2.35
N ILE A 193 17.81 -25.27 -2.99
CA ILE A 193 17.28 -26.03 -4.13
C ILE A 193 18.31 -26.10 -5.26
N ASN A 194 18.85 -24.95 -5.68
CA ASN A 194 19.81 -24.91 -6.78
C ASN A 194 21.09 -25.71 -6.49
N PHE A 195 21.53 -25.72 -5.23
CA PHE A 195 22.66 -26.53 -4.80
C PHE A 195 22.33 -28.03 -4.85
N THR A 196 21.18 -28.42 -4.29
CA THR A 196 20.78 -29.84 -4.20
C THR A 196 20.34 -30.45 -5.53
N THR A 197 19.87 -29.64 -6.47
CA THR A 197 19.55 -30.10 -7.83
C THR A 197 20.76 -30.08 -8.78
N SER A 198 21.83 -29.37 -8.41
CA SER A 198 23.09 -29.37 -9.16
C SER A 198 24.00 -30.49 -8.66
N ILE A 199 23.75 -31.70 -9.16
CA ILE A 199 24.57 -32.88 -8.87
C ILE A 199 25.96 -32.65 -9.48
N SER A 200 26.91 -32.25 -8.65
CA SER A 200 28.30 -32.01 -9.05
C SER A 200 29.20 -33.12 -8.52
N GLY A 201 30.24 -33.47 -9.26
CA GLY A 201 31.13 -34.59 -8.92
C GLY A 201 31.96 -34.44 -7.63
N SER A 202 31.79 -33.37 -6.85
CA SER A 202 32.59 -33.11 -5.63
C SER A 202 31.89 -33.63 -4.37
N TYR A 203 31.97 -34.95 -4.16
CA TYR A 203 31.53 -35.62 -2.92
C TYR A 203 32.15 -35.02 -1.65
N SER A 204 33.40 -34.53 -1.73
CA SER A 204 34.20 -34.10 -0.56
C SER A 204 33.72 -32.80 0.11
N SER A 205 33.14 -31.87 -0.66
CA SER A 205 32.68 -30.56 -0.15
C SER A 205 31.16 -30.51 0.06
N PHE A 206 30.42 -31.46 -0.49
CA PHE A 206 28.96 -31.48 -0.49
C PHE A 206 28.37 -31.37 0.92
N GLY A 207 28.85 -32.18 1.88
CA GLY A 207 28.28 -32.23 3.22
C GLY A 207 28.41 -30.93 4.02
N THR A 208 29.50 -30.17 3.83
CA THR A 208 29.69 -28.89 4.54
C THR A 208 28.77 -27.82 3.97
N THR A 209 28.80 -27.62 2.65
CA THR A 209 27.95 -26.63 1.97
C THR A 209 26.47 -26.96 2.12
N TYR A 210 26.10 -28.24 2.06
CA TYR A 210 24.74 -28.69 2.35
C TYR A 210 24.30 -28.26 3.75
N SER A 211 25.09 -28.56 4.79
CA SER A 211 24.73 -28.26 6.18
C SER A 211 24.63 -26.76 6.46
N GLU A 212 25.44 -25.95 5.78
CA GLU A 212 25.38 -24.49 5.87
C GLU A 212 24.11 -23.93 5.23
N LEU A 213 23.77 -24.38 4.02
CA LEU A 213 22.57 -23.93 3.30
C LEU A 213 21.28 -24.43 3.98
N ASP A 214 21.27 -25.67 4.46
CA ASP A 214 20.16 -26.24 5.23
C ASP A 214 19.87 -25.40 6.48
N ARG A 215 20.92 -25.03 7.24
CA ARG A 215 20.79 -24.12 8.38
C ARG A 215 20.32 -22.73 7.98
N GLU A 216 20.85 -22.15 6.90
CA GLU A 216 20.42 -20.84 6.39
C GLU A 216 18.91 -20.84 6.05
N VAL A 217 18.42 -21.92 5.45
CA VAL A 217 16.99 -22.12 5.17
C VAL A 217 16.17 -22.25 6.45
N ALA A 218 16.58 -23.12 7.37
CA ALA A 218 15.88 -23.32 8.64
C ALA A 218 15.78 -22.01 9.43
N ASP A 219 16.91 -21.29 9.60
CA ASP A 219 16.96 -20.00 10.30
C ASP A 219 16.06 -18.95 9.62
N ALA A 220 16.00 -18.95 8.29
CA ALA A 220 15.18 -18.00 7.54
C ALA A 220 13.68 -18.32 7.61
N ILE A 221 13.30 -19.60 7.66
CA ILE A 221 11.91 -20.04 7.81
C ILE A 221 11.42 -19.82 9.26
N ASP A 222 12.25 -20.13 10.26
CA ASP A 222 11.93 -19.92 11.68
C ASP A 222 11.80 -18.43 12.05
N ALA A 223 12.48 -17.55 11.31
CA ALA A 223 12.37 -16.11 11.48
C ALA A 223 11.09 -15.52 10.85
N LEU A 224 10.27 -16.31 10.14
CA LEU A 224 9.03 -15.81 9.57
C LEU A 224 8.01 -15.47 10.68
N PRO A 225 7.27 -14.36 10.54
CA PRO A 225 6.20 -14.05 11.48
C PRO A 225 5.16 -15.17 11.49
N ASN A 226 4.68 -15.59 12.67
CA ASN A 226 3.59 -16.56 12.74
C ASN A 226 2.38 -16.01 12.00
N LEU A 227 1.66 -16.89 11.30
CA LEU A 227 0.39 -16.57 10.66
C LEU A 227 -0.67 -16.05 11.64
N SER A 228 -0.51 -16.30 12.95
CA SER A 228 -1.37 -15.79 14.03
C SER A 228 -1.09 -14.35 14.45
N ASP A 229 0.06 -13.80 14.08
CA ASP A 229 0.57 -12.53 14.63
C ASP A 229 0.27 -11.32 13.70
N ASN A 230 -0.48 -11.53 12.60
CA ASN A 230 -0.73 -10.59 11.49
C ASN A 230 -2.22 -10.31 11.19
#